data_AF-A0A960SU13-F1
#
_entry.id   AF-A0A960SU13-F1
#
_cell.length_a   1.000
_cell.length_b   1.000
_cell.length_c   1.000
_cell.angle_alpha   90.00
_cell.angle_beta   90.00
_cell.angle_gamma   90.00
#
_symmetry.space_group_name_H-M   'P 1'
#
loop_
_entity.id
_entity.type
_entity.pdbx_description
1 polymer ?
#
loop_
_entity_poly.entity_id
_entity_poly.type
_entity_poly.pdbx_seq_one_letter_code
_entity_poly.pdbx_strand_id
1 'polypeptide(L)'
;MRAIPTLCCMLGLTGPAICGPSILFIAGPKSHAPGAHEHPAGCALLAKHLETSGLGLSVTVSQGWPQDASAAASADTIIIYGDGLDAHPAKGHVAELRTRHEAGKGLAVIHFALEPSGPDMAKLFDDALGGRFEAGWSVNPVWDMKAPLLAEHPVTHGVKRFEIEEEFYFHLRFRNDAVHLLRSLPPADCLGDDGPRSGNPAVRKAIADKVPQTLAWAVENETGSRGFGFTGGHFHHHWANDSFRKLVLNGIAWTAGVEVPENGVVGTVEAEPAYQTIDEAIAKGDLDDVKLQVKLHPERAQKGGKANSRPPLEQAILRKKEDIALFLIENGSDVNLADRSNRTPLHLAVERNLPKVLEALLKAEAKPDLLDRDGWTPLHHAAAKDQPESIKTLLAGGANPMTLSQLGGTPLHEAAASGGPEVIRLLLEAKVDPTVKSKQGVTALDLARQYKNDKAVAILEAL
;
A
#
# COMPACT_ATOMS: atom_id res chain seq x y z
N MET A 1 -9.24 69.10 12.01
CA MET A 1 -9.11 67.64 12.21
C MET A 1 -8.93 66.97 10.85
N ARG A 2 -7.75 66.38 10.66
CA ARG A 2 -7.32 65.34 9.71
C ARG A 2 -7.64 65.52 8.22
N ALA A 3 -6.59 65.91 7.49
CA ALA A 3 -6.43 65.71 6.05
C ALA A 3 -6.33 64.21 5.71
N ILE A 4 -6.94 63.84 4.59
CA ILE A 4 -6.94 62.50 3.99
C ILE A 4 -5.62 62.30 3.24
N PRO A 5 -4.82 61.26 3.50
CA PRO A 5 -3.68 60.93 2.65
C PRO A 5 -4.12 60.04 1.49
N THR A 6 -3.71 60.46 0.30
CA THR A 6 -3.86 59.77 -0.98
C THR A 6 -3.11 58.44 -0.94
N LEU A 7 -3.83 57.33 -1.18
CA LEU A 7 -3.27 55.99 -1.25
C LEU A 7 -2.54 55.83 -2.61
N CYS A 8 -1.22 55.71 -2.56
CA CYS A 8 -0.39 55.42 -3.72
C CYS A 8 -0.57 53.93 -4.07
N CYS A 9 -1.24 53.61 -5.17
CA CYS A 9 -1.30 52.26 -5.72
C CYS A 9 0.09 51.84 -6.21
N MET A 10 0.78 51.00 -5.44
CA MET A 10 1.86 50.20 -5.99
C MET A 10 1.26 49.06 -6.81
N LEU A 11 1.22 49.25 -8.12
CA LEU A 11 1.03 48.17 -9.09
C LEU A 11 2.23 47.22 -8.97
N GLY A 12 2.04 46.11 -8.25
CA GLY A 12 2.95 44.97 -8.33
C GLY A 12 2.90 44.41 -9.74
N LEU A 13 3.94 44.69 -10.53
CA LEU A 13 4.21 43.98 -11.77
C LEU A 13 4.56 42.53 -11.41
N THR A 14 3.56 41.64 -11.45
CA THR A 14 3.82 40.20 -11.53
C THR A 14 4.45 39.95 -12.88
N GLY A 15 5.75 39.69 -12.92
CA GLY A 15 6.41 39.17 -14.11
C GLY A 15 5.70 37.90 -14.60
N PRO A 16 5.80 37.55 -15.90
CA PRO A 16 5.18 36.34 -16.40
C PRO A 16 5.71 35.14 -15.61
N ALA A 17 4.80 34.29 -15.13
CA ALA A 17 5.17 33.00 -14.57
C ALA A 17 6.02 32.27 -15.62
N ILE A 18 7.30 32.05 -15.31
CA ILE A 18 8.17 31.22 -16.14
C ILE A 18 7.62 29.80 -15.99
N CYS A 19 6.78 29.39 -16.93
CA CYS A 19 6.28 28.02 -16.99
C CYS A 19 7.48 27.14 -17.36
N GLY A 20 7.90 26.25 -16.46
CA GLY A 20 8.99 25.32 -16.75
C GLY A 20 8.61 24.29 -17.81
N PRO A 21 9.52 23.36 -18.16
CA PRO A 21 9.30 22.40 -19.22
C PRO A 21 8.00 21.60 -19.04
N SER A 22 7.31 21.39 -20.15
CA SER A 22 5.98 20.80 -20.20
C SER A 22 6.01 19.33 -20.62
N ILE A 23 5.29 18.49 -19.87
CA ILE A 23 5.31 17.04 -19.98
C ILE A 23 3.87 16.56 -20.19
N LEU A 24 3.62 15.84 -21.28
CA LEU A 24 2.31 15.23 -21.53
C LEU A 24 2.40 13.70 -21.47
N PHE A 25 1.73 13.09 -20.50
CA PHE A 25 1.47 11.66 -20.48
C PHE A 25 0.23 11.32 -21.31
N ILE A 26 0.35 10.29 -22.13
CA ILE A 26 -0.72 9.66 -22.90
C ILE A 26 -0.84 8.23 -22.38
N ALA A 27 -1.80 8.01 -21.49
CA ALA A 27 -2.07 6.71 -20.88
C ALA A 27 -2.95 5.85 -21.80
N GLY A 28 -2.53 4.62 -22.05
CA GLY A 28 -3.41 3.59 -22.61
C GLY A 28 -4.55 3.22 -21.65
N PRO A 29 -5.58 2.52 -22.13
CA PRO A 29 -6.63 2.01 -21.26
C PRO A 29 -6.06 0.97 -20.27
N LYS A 30 -6.79 0.70 -19.19
CA LYS A 30 -6.52 -0.47 -18.33
C LYS A 30 -6.79 -1.74 -19.13
N SER A 31 -5.83 -2.65 -19.21
CA SER A 31 -5.96 -3.86 -20.05
C SER A 31 -6.13 -5.17 -19.26
N HIS A 32 -5.75 -5.24 -17.98
CA HIS A 32 -5.79 -6.48 -17.17
C HIS A 32 -6.29 -6.27 -15.72
N ALA A 33 -6.23 -7.35 -14.91
CA ALA A 33 -6.72 -7.42 -13.53
C ALA A 33 -6.06 -6.36 -12.60
N PRO A 34 -6.69 -5.99 -11.47
CA PRO A 34 -6.16 -4.97 -10.55
C PRO A 34 -4.69 -5.22 -10.17
N GLY A 35 -3.84 -4.20 -10.36
CA GLY A 35 -2.40 -4.26 -10.03
C GLY A 35 -1.47 -4.65 -11.19
N ALA A 36 -2.01 -5.12 -12.32
CA ALA A 36 -1.29 -5.35 -13.57
C ALA A 36 -1.86 -4.47 -14.71
N HIS A 37 -0.97 -3.85 -15.49
CA HIS A 37 -1.30 -3.01 -16.66
C HIS A 37 -2.24 -1.83 -16.33
N GLU A 38 -2.01 -1.19 -15.19
CA GLU A 38 -2.74 0.01 -14.72
C GLU A 38 -2.10 1.29 -15.30
N HIS A 39 -2.02 1.41 -16.63
CA HIS A 39 -1.37 2.55 -17.30
C HIS A 39 -1.87 3.92 -16.78
N PRO A 40 -3.19 4.15 -16.60
CA PRO A 40 -3.71 5.40 -16.03
C PRO A 40 -3.12 5.73 -14.66
N ALA A 41 -3.07 4.74 -13.76
CA ALA A 41 -2.56 4.91 -12.41
C ALA A 41 -1.03 5.10 -12.40
N GLY A 42 -0.32 4.35 -13.25
CA GLY A 42 1.12 4.50 -13.44
C GLY A 42 1.50 5.90 -13.92
N CYS A 43 0.82 6.41 -14.96
CA CYS A 43 0.99 7.78 -15.43
C CYS A 43 0.70 8.81 -14.33
N ALA A 44 -0.42 8.67 -13.60
CA ALA A 44 -0.78 9.60 -12.53
C ALA A 44 0.27 9.62 -11.40
N LEU A 45 0.78 8.45 -11.02
CA LEU A 45 1.82 8.31 -10.00
C LEU A 45 3.13 8.97 -10.44
N LEU A 46 3.61 8.65 -11.64
CA LEU A 46 4.85 9.23 -12.19
C LEU A 46 4.72 10.74 -12.39
N ALA A 47 3.56 11.22 -12.86
CA ALA A 47 3.26 12.64 -13.00
C ALA A 47 3.35 13.38 -11.64
N LYS A 48 2.70 12.84 -10.59
CA LYS A 48 2.77 13.44 -9.24
C LYS A 48 4.19 13.48 -8.70
N HIS A 49 5.03 12.47 -9.00
CA HIS A 49 6.46 12.54 -8.67
C HIS A 49 7.20 13.64 -9.44
N LEU A 50 6.92 13.83 -10.74
CA LEU A 50 7.55 14.89 -11.53
C LEU A 50 7.12 16.28 -11.05
N GLU A 51 5.83 16.49 -10.78
CA GLU A 51 5.28 17.76 -10.28
C GLU A 51 5.87 18.14 -8.92
N THR A 52 5.99 17.17 -8.02
CA THR A 52 6.52 17.39 -6.65
C THR A 52 8.04 17.32 -6.56
N SER A 53 8.75 17.16 -7.69
CA SER A 53 10.21 17.01 -7.70
C SER A 53 10.98 18.30 -7.40
N GLY A 54 10.32 19.45 -7.42
CA GLY A 54 10.96 20.76 -7.31
C GLY A 54 11.66 21.24 -8.59
N LEU A 55 11.54 20.51 -9.71
CA LEU A 55 12.13 20.86 -11.01
C LEU A 55 11.30 21.89 -11.82
N GLY A 56 10.19 22.38 -11.27
CA GLY A 56 9.34 23.39 -11.92
C GLY A 56 8.59 22.87 -13.16
N LEU A 57 8.33 21.57 -13.24
CA LEU A 57 7.72 20.91 -14.39
C LEU A 57 6.21 21.14 -14.44
N SER A 58 5.68 21.40 -15.64
CA SER A 58 4.23 21.39 -15.89
C SER A 58 3.83 20.04 -16.47
N VAL A 59 3.09 19.23 -15.71
CA VAL A 59 2.76 17.87 -16.11
C VAL A 59 1.25 17.74 -16.35
N THR A 60 0.88 17.10 -17.46
CA THR A 60 -0.51 16.80 -17.80
C THR A 60 -0.65 15.33 -18.10
N VAL A 61 -1.72 14.69 -17.62
CA VAL A 61 -2.05 13.30 -17.92
C VAL A 61 -3.33 13.25 -18.74
N SER A 62 -3.26 12.62 -19.92
CA SER A 62 -4.41 12.35 -20.79
C SER A 62 -4.70 10.85 -20.85
N GLN A 63 -5.98 10.49 -20.84
CA GLN A 63 -6.46 9.13 -21.04
C GLN A 63 -6.70 8.92 -22.54
N GLY A 64 -5.78 8.23 -23.21
CA GLY A 64 -5.69 8.21 -24.67
C GLY A 64 -5.10 9.49 -25.24
N TRP A 65 -5.09 9.61 -26.57
CA TRP A 65 -4.63 10.81 -27.24
C TRP A 65 -5.50 12.02 -26.87
N PRO A 66 -4.93 13.19 -26.52
CA PRO A 66 -5.71 14.33 -26.07
C PRO A 66 -6.64 14.86 -27.17
N GLN A 67 -7.85 15.25 -26.78
CA GLN A 67 -8.80 15.91 -27.70
C GLN A 67 -8.32 17.30 -28.13
N ASP A 68 -7.61 18.00 -27.24
CA ASP A 68 -6.98 19.26 -27.54
C ASP A 68 -5.60 19.02 -28.18
N ALA A 69 -5.54 19.17 -29.50
CA ALA A 69 -4.31 19.00 -30.27
C ALA A 69 -3.21 20.00 -29.86
N SER A 70 -3.57 21.14 -29.24
CA SER A 70 -2.58 22.13 -28.79
C SER A 70 -1.75 21.61 -27.61
N ALA A 71 -2.32 20.77 -26.74
CA ALA A 71 -1.59 20.14 -25.63
C ALA A 71 -0.53 19.17 -26.16
N ALA A 72 -0.91 18.33 -27.12
CA ALA A 72 0.04 17.44 -27.80
C ALA A 72 1.06 18.22 -28.63
N ALA A 73 0.72 19.34 -29.26
CA ALA A 73 1.66 20.11 -30.06
C ALA A 73 2.69 20.88 -29.22
N SER A 74 2.27 21.46 -28.10
CA SER A 74 3.09 22.38 -27.30
C SER A 74 4.04 21.71 -26.31
N ALA A 75 3.71 20.51 -25.82
CA ALA A 75 4.50 19.81 -24.81
C ALA A 75 5.99 19.69 -25.20
N ASP A 76 6.92 19.84 -24.27
CA ASP A 76 8.36 19.65 -24.52
C ASP A 76 8.70 18.17 -24.70
N THR A 77 7.96 17.28 -24.04
CA THR A 77 8.02 15.83 -24.28
C THR A 77 6.64 15.18 -24.19
N ILE A 78 6.44 14.12 -24.97
CA ILE A 78 5.29 13.21 -24.84
C ILE A 78 5.76 11.87 -24.28
N ILE A 79 4.99 11.31 -23.36
CA ILE A 79 5.23 9.99 -22.76
C ILE A 79 4.04 9.12 -23.15
N ILE A 80 4.30 8.03 -23.85
CA ILE A 80 3.28 7.04 -24.19
C ILE A 80 3.50 5.83 -23.31
N TYR A 81 2.51 5.50 -22.49
CA TYR A 81 2.53 4.34 -21.63
C TYR A 81 1.22 3.59 -21.81
N GLY A 82 1.27 2.43 -22.45
CA GLY A 82 0.08 1.67 -22.83
C GLY A 82 0.42 0.42 -23.61
N ASP A 83 -0.60 -0.16 -24.25
CA ASP A 83 -0.46 -1.31 -25.13
C ASP A 83 0.11 -0.92 -26.51
N GLY A 84 0.60 -1.90 -27.27
CA GLY A 84 1.07 -1.73 -28.65
C GLY A 84 0.00 -2.02 -29.72
N LEU A 85 0.45 -2.17 -30.97
CA LEU A 85 -0.39 -2.61 -32.10
C LEU A 85 -1.65 -1.75 -32.31
N ASP A 86 -2.80 -2.39 -32.50
CA ASP A 86 -4.08 -1.72 -32.73
C ASP A 86 -4.58 -0.94 -31.51
N ALA A 87 -4.10 -1.30 -30.31
CA ALA A 87 -4.42 -0.63 -29.04
C ALA A 87 -3.44 0.51 -28.71
N HIS A 88 -2.46 0.78 -29.58
CA HIS A 88 -1.45 1.79 -29.33
C HIS A 88 -2.08 3.18 -29.13
N PRO A 89 -1.82 3.89 -28.00
CA PRO A 89 -2.51 5.15 -27.69
C PRO A 89 -2.31 6.28 -28.73
N ALA A 90 -1.20 6.22 -29.48
CA ALA A 90 -0.90 7.15 -30.57
C ALA A 90 -1.22 6.63 -31.98
N LYS A 91 -1.95 5.51 -32.10
CA LYS A 91 -2.39 5.02 -33.41
C LYS A 91 -3.27 6.08 -34.08
N GLY A 92 -2.94 6.45 -35.32
CA GLY A 92 -3.59 7.54 -36.05
C GLY A 92 -2.91 8.91 -35.90
N HIS A 93 -1.93 9.06 -34.99
CA HIS A 93 -1.27 10.33 -34.69
C HIS A 93 0.25 10.32 -34.97
N VAL A 94 0.73 9.36 -35.77
CA VAL A 94 2.15 9.19 -36.11
C VAL A 94 2.72 10.44 -36.81
N ALA A 95 1.93 11.08 -37.69
CA ALA A 95 2.35 12.29 -38.37
C ALA A 95 2.57 13.46 -37.40
N GLU A 96 1.73 13.60 -36.37
CA GLU A 96 1.88 14.62 -35.33
C GLU A 96 3.16 14.38 -34.51
N LEU A 97 3.42 13.12 -34.12
CA LEU A 97 4.66 12.75 -33.43
C LEU A 97 5.91 13.00 -34.28
N ARG A 98 5.82 12.77 -35.60
CA ARG A 98 6.92 13.07 -36.53
C ARG A 98 7.21 14.56 -36.60
N THR A 99 6.18 15.40 -36.78
CA THR A 99 6.32 16.86 -36.75
C THR A 99 6.97 17.35 -35.45
N ARG A 100 6.59 16.76 -34.31
CA ARG A 100 7.19 17.06 -33.00
C ARG A 100 8.68 16.69 -32.94
N HIS A 101 9.04 15.49 -33.38
CA HIS A 101 10.43 15.04 -33.44
C HIS A 101 11.31 15.95 -34.33
N GLU A 102 10.80 16.35 -35.49
CA GLU A 102 11.45 17.29 -36.40
C GLU A 102 11.62 18.68 -35.77
N ALA A 103 10.68 19.08 -34.91
CA ALA A 103 10.77 20.30 -34.10
C ALA A 103 11.64 20.16 -32.83
N GLY A 104 12.38 19.06 -32.67
CA GLY A 104 13.29 18.86 -31.53
C GLY A 104 12.59 18.49 -30.21
N LYS A 105 11.30 18.12 -30.24
CA LYS A 105 10.55 17.76 -29.04
C LYS A 105 10.78 16.31 -28.64
N GLY A 106 10.83 16.04 -27.34
CA GLY A 106 11.13 14.72 -26.78
C GLY A 106 10.00 13.70 -26.93
N LEU A 107 10.39 12.42 -26.91
CA LEU A 107 9.49 11.27 -26.91
C LEU A 107 9.99 10.20 -25.95
N ALA A 108 9.11 9.76 -25.05
CA ALA A 108 9.32 8.57 -24.25
C ALA A 108 8.23 7.54 -24.54
N VAL A 109 8.61 6.26 -24.66
CA VAL A 109 7.67 5.16 -24.85
C VAL A 109 7.98 4.05 -23.86
N ILE A 110 6.98 3.64 -23.11
CA ILE A 110 7.10 2.71 -21.99
C ILE A 110 6.16 1.52 -22.22
N HIS A 111 6.58 0.33 -21.77
CA HIS A 111 5.77 -0.88 -21.76
C HIS A 111 5.44 -1.37 -23.18
N PHE A 112 4.31 -2.05 -23.40
CA PHE A 112 3.97 -2.68 -24.67
C PHE A 112 3.75 -1.73 -25.85
N ALA A 113 3.58 -0.43 -25.59
CA ALA A 113 3.55 0.62 -26.61
C ALA A 113 4.84 0.64 -27.48
N LEU A 114 5.91 0.00 -27.03
CA LEU A 114 7.12 -0.22 -27.83
C LEU A 114 6.89 -1.09 -29.08
N GLU A 115 5.79 -1.86 -29.17
CA GLU A 115 5.40 -2.54 -30.39
C GLU A 115 4.58 -1.61 -31.30
N PRO A 116 5.13 -1.19 -32.45
CA PRO A 116 4.48 -0.18 -33.29
C PRO A 116 3.13 -0.65 -33.83
N SER A 117 2.18 0.28 -34.00
CA SER A 117 0.88 0.01 -34.61
C SER A 117 0.93 -0.24 -36.13
N GLY A 118 2.11 -0.08 -36.75
CA GLY A 118 2.31 -0.23 -38.19
C GLY A 118 3.65 0.34 -38.66
N PRO A 119 3.95 0.26 -39.98
CA PRO A 119 5.25 0.62 -40.55
C PRO A 119 5.69 2.08 -40.30
N ASP A 120 4.76 3.03 -40.37
CA ASP A 120 5.10 4.45 -40.18
C ASP A 120 5.53 4.75 -38.74
N MET A 121 4.89 4.09 -37.77
CA MET A 121 5.26 4.18 -36.36
C MET A 121 6.57 3.43 -36.09
N ALA A 122 6.80 2.28 -36.73
CA ALA A 122 8.07 1.58 -36.63
C ALA A 122 9.22 2.47 -37.11
N LYS A 123 9.04 3.13 -38.27
CA LYS A 123 10.01 4.11 -38.76
C LYS A 123 10.18 5.29 -37.81
N LEU A 124 9.10 5.83 -37.26
CA LEU A 124 9.18 6.90 -36.25
C LEU A 124 9.98 6.46 -35.03
N PHE A 125 9.80 5.22 -34.54
CA PHE A 125 10.56 4.72 -33.39
C PHE A 125 12.03 4.54 -33.74
N ASP A 126 12.36 4.04 -34.93
CA ASP A 126 13.75 3.96 -35.39
C ASP A 126 14.39 5.36 -35.46
N ASP A 127 13.67 6.37 -35.98
CA ASP A 127 14.15 7.74 -36.15
C ASP A 127 14.25 8.51 -34.81
N ALA A 128 13.22 8.45 -33.97
CA ALA A 128 13.04 9.34 -32.80
C ALA A 128 13.29 8.66 -31.45
N LEU A 129 12.97 7.37 -31.31
CA LEU A 129 13.04 6.63 -30.05
C LEU A 129 14.33 5.80 -29.95
N GLY A 130 14.96 5.45 -31.09
CA GLY A 130 16.21 4.70 -31.17
C GLY A 130 16.07 3.21 -30.91
N GLY A 131 14.85 2.70 -30.69
CA GLY A 131 14.59 1.27 -30.54
C GLY A 131 13.11 0.93 -30.53
N ARG A 132 12.77 -0.32 -30.83
CA ARG A 132 11.39 -0.81 -30.91
C ARG A 132 11.30 -2.32 -30.73
N PHE A 133 10.11 -2.78 -30.34
CA PHE A 133 9.75 -4.19 -30.39
C PHE A 133 9.43 -4.61 -31.83
N GLU A 134 9.79 -5.84 -32.21
CA GLU A 134 9.46 -6.43 -33.50
C GLU A 134 9.01 -7.88 -33.33
N ALA A 135 7.79 -8.21 -33.75
CA ALA A 135 7.28 -9.57 -33.69
C ALA A 135 8.16 -10.55 -34.49
N GLY A 136 8.43 -11.72 -33.92
CA GLY A 136 9.32 -12.75 -34.46
C GLY A 136 10.80 -12.49 -34.21
N TRP A 137 11.16 -11.30 -33.70
CA TRP A 137 12.52 -10.93 -33.33
C TRP A 137 12.63 -10.72 -31.81
N SER A 138 11.72 -9.94 -31.24
CA SER A 138 11.66 -9.56 -29.83
C SER A 138 10.75 -10.47 -29.02
N VAL A 139 10.98 -10.50 -27.70
CA VAL A 139 10.27 -11.40 -26.78
C VAL A 139 9.80 -10.66 -25.53
N ASN A 140 8.72 -11.13 -24.90
CA ASN A 140 8.14 -10.53 -23.69
C ASN A 140 7.89 -11.51 -22.54
N PRO A 141 8.90 -12.24 -22.03
CA PRO A 141 8.71 -13.10 -20.88
C PRO A 141 8.62 -12.30 -19.57
N VAL A 142 8.02 -12.91 -18.55
CA VAL A 142 8.18 -12.51 -17.14
C VAL A 142 9.41 -13.20 -16.57
N TRP A 143 10.31 -12.45 -15.92
CA TRP A 143 11.52 -13.02 -15.32
C TRP A 143 12.13 -12.11 -14.26
N ASP A 144 12.90 -12.73 -13.36
CA ASP A 144 13.69 -12.05 -12.33
C ASP A 144 14.93 -11.38 -12.94
N MET A 145 14.90 -10.05 -13.06
CA MET A 145 16.09 -9.28 -13.39
C MET A 145 17.04 -9.24 -12.18
N LYS A 146 18.23 -9.84 -12.34
CA LYS A 146 19.28 -9.84 -11.32
C LYS A 146 20.54 -9.14 -11.81
N ALA A 147 21.27 -8.53 -10.87
CA ALA A 147 22.56 -7.87 -11.13
C ALA A 147 22.59 -6.97 -12.40
N PRO A 148 21.69 -5.96 -12.52
CA PRO A 148 21.64 -5.13 -13.70
C PRO A 148 22.94 -4.35 -13.94
N LEU A 149 23.26 -4.20 -15.22
CA LEU A 149 24.29 -3.31 -15.74
C LEU A 149 23.66 -1.95 -16.00
N LEU A 150 24.24 -0.91 -15.40
CA LEU A 150 23.85 0.47 -15.60
C LEU A 150 24.94 1.20 -16.39
N ALA A 151 24.55 1.89 -17.46
CA ALA A 151 25.45 2.79 -18.18
C ALA A 151 25.63 4.10 -17.40
N GLU A 152 26.76 4.78 -17.60
CA GLU A 152 26.95 6.16 -17.14
C GLU A 152 26.20 7.11 -18.10
N HIS A 153 25.16 7.77 -17.59
CA HIS A 153 24.32 8.69 -18.34
C HIS A 153 23.50 9.54 -17.37
N PRO A 154 23.09 10.78 -17.69
CA PRO A 154 22.19 11.56 -16.82
C PRO A 154 20.93 10.80 -16.40
N VAL A 155 20.38 9.96 -17.27
CA VAL A 155 19.19 9.13 -16.98
C VAL A 155 19.43 8.11 -15.85
N THR A 156 20.69 7.71 -15.59
CA THR A 156 21.02 6.77 -14.52
C THR A 156 21.50 7.45 -13.22
N HIS A 157 21.49 8.79 -13.15
CA HIS A 157 21.80 9.52 -11.91
C HIS A 157 20.92 9.06 -10.74
N GLY A 158 21.55 8.78 -9.59
CA GLY A 158 20.88 8.30 -8.38
C GLY A 158 20.23 6.91 -8.45
N VAL A 159 20.31 6.22 -9.60
CA VAL A 159 19.78 4.87 -9.78
C VAL A 159 20.78 3.87 -9.20
N LYS A 160 20.38 3.13 -8.16
CA LYS A 160 21.17 2.03 -7.60
C LYS A 160 20.82 0.73 -8.32
N ARG A 161 21.67 -0.29 -8.18
CA ARG A 161 21.32 -1.64 -8.65
C ARG A 161 20.13 -2.17 -7.84
N PHE A 162 19.18 -2.77 -8.53
CA PHE A 162 17.98 -3.37 -7.95
C PHE A 162 17.68 -4.71 -8.63
N GLU A 163 16.90 -5.55 -7.95
CA GLU A 163 16.40 -6.81 -8.49
C GLU A 163 14.87 -6.79 -8.44
N ILE A 164 14.24 -7.26 -9.51
CA ILE A 164 12.78 -7.22 -9.66
C ILE A 164 12.34 -8.28 -10.67
N GLU A 165 11.24 -8.98 -10.37
CA GLU A 165 10.54 -9.81 -11.36
C GLU A 165 9.69 -8.88 -12.20
N GLU A 166 9.78 -8.89 -13.52
CA GLU A 166 8.98 -8.01 -14.38
C GLU A 166 8.80 -8.68 -15.74
N GLU A 167 7.80 -8.26 -16.52
CA GLU A 167 7.66 -8.70 -17.92
C GLU A 167 8.61 -7.90 -18.84
N PHE A 168 9.90 -7.95 -18.55
CA PHE A 168 10.91 -7.21 -19.30
C PHE A 168 11.10 -7.78 -20.70
N TYR A 169 10.80 -6.96 -21.71
CA TYR A 169 11.03 -7.32 -23.10
C TYR A 169 12.49 -7.23 -23.45
N PHE A 170 12.93 -8.09 -24.36
CA PHE A 170 14.29 -8.04 -24.87
C PHE A 170 14.43 -8.55 -26.29
N HIS A 171 15.67 -8.51 -26.78
CA HIS A 171 16.01 -8.74 -28.18
C HIS A 171 15.25 -7.75 -29.09
N LEU A 172 15.26 -6.48 -28.68
CA LEU A 172 14.64 -5.37 -29.41
C LEU A 172 15.50 -4.97 -30.62
N ARG A 173 14.90 -4.20 -31.53
CA ARG A 173 15.64 -3.48 -32.57
C ARG A 173 16.18 -2.18 -31.97
N PHE A 174 17.41 -1.82 -32.33
CA PHE A 174 18.05 -0.60 -31.88
C PHE A 174 18.78 0.10 -33.02
N ARG A 175 18.80 1.44 -32.96
CA ARG A 175 19.75 2.27 -33.71
C ARG A 175 21.15 2.08 -33.10
N ASN A 176 22.19 2.20 -33.92
CA ASN A 176 23.56 1.86 -33.52
C ASN A 176 24.15 2.77 -32.42
N ASP A 177 23.63 3.98 -32.30
CA ASP A 177 24.05 5.03 -31.35
C ASP A 177 23.13 5.09 -30.12
N ALA A 178 22.14 4.19 -29.99
CA ALA A 178 21.31 4.12 -28.80
C ALA A 178 22.17 3.75 -27.58
N VAL A 179 22.05 4.54 -26.51
CA VAL A 179 22.74 4.29 -25.24
C VAL A 179 21.92 3.28 -24.44
N HIS A 180 22.47 2.08 -24.23
CA HIS A 180 21.81 1.01 -23.47
C HIS A 180 21.95 1.23 -21.96
N LEU A 181 20.99 1.94 -21.37
CA LEU A 181 21.00 2.44 -20.00
C LEU A 181 20.91 1.33 -18.94
N LEU A 182 19.94 0.43 -19.11
CA LEU A 182 19.70 -0.70 -18.22
C LEU A 182 19.81 -1.99 -19.03
N ARG A 183 20.73 -2.86 -18.66
CA ARG A 183 20.87 -4.19 -19.24
C ARG A 183 20.91 -5.27 -18.18
N SER A 184 20.45 -6.47 -18.50
CA SER A 184 20.59 -7.63 -17.63
C SER A 184 20.68 -8.91 -18.45
N LEU A 185 21.11 -10.00 -17.83
CA LEU A 185 21.17 -11.33 -18.44
C LEU A 185 19.88 -12.09 -18.12
N PRO A 186 18.97 -12.31 -19.09
CA PRO A 186 17.83 -13.17 -18.87
C PRO A 186 18.29 -14.60 -18.58
N PRO A 187 17.61 -15.32 -17.66
CA PRO A 187 17.96 -16.69 -17.36
C PRO A 187 17.54 -17.62 -18.51
N ALA A 188 18.20 -18.78 -18.63
CA ALA A 188 17.99 -19.70 -19.75
C ALA A 188 16.56 -20.27 -19.84
N ASP A 189 15.86 -20.29 -18.71
CA ASP A 189 14.52 -20.83 -18.52
C ASP A 189 13.40 -19.78 -18.59
N CYS A 190 13.70 -18.51 -18.89
CA CYS A 190 12.66 -17.48 -18.99
C CYS A 190 11.77 -17.61 -20.24
N LEU A 191 12.11 -18.47 -21.21
CA LEU A 191 11.38 -18.59 -22.47
C LEU A 191 10.57 -19.89 -22.53
N GLY A 192 9.30 -19.75 -22.96
CA GLY A 192 8.48 -20.86 -23.43
C GLY A 192 8.84 -21.30 -24.86
N ASP A 193 7.87 -21.87 -25.56
CA ASP A 193 8.01 -22.31 -26.96
C ASP A 193 8.23 -21.15 -27.93
N ASP A 194 8.72 -21.48 -29.13
CA ASP A 194 8.96 -20.48 -30.17
C ASP A 194 7.67 -19.91 -30.75
N GLY A 195 7.65 -18.60 -30.99
CA GLY A 195 6.46 -17.91 -31.47
C GLY A 195 6.68 -16.41 -31.72
N PRO A 196 5.63 -15.68 -32.16
CA PRO A 196 5.77 -14.30 -32.60
C PRO A 196 6.22 -13.30 -31.52
N ARG A 197 6.02 -13.60 -30.24
CA ARG A 197 6.44 -12.77 -29.10
C ARG A 197 7.07 -13.61 -27.97
N SER A 198 7.17 -14.92 -28.17
CA SER A 198 7.81 -15.87 -27.27
C SER A 198 9.19 -16.25 -27.81
N GLY A 199 9.70 -17.46 -27.55
CA GLY A 199 11.05 -17.84 -27.99
C GLY A 199 11.29 -17.70 -29.50
N ASN A 200 12.55 -17.55 -29.89
CA ASN A 200 13.01 -17.77 -31.26
C ASN A 200 14.50 -18.15 -31.29
N PRO A 201 15.03 -18.71 -32.39
CA PRO A 201 16.42 -19.18 -32.45
C PRO A 201 17.47 -18.09 -32.17
N ALA A 202 17.23 -16.84 -32.58
CA ALA A 202 18.17 -15.75 -32.36
C ALA A 202 18.26 -15.37 -30.87
N VAL A 203 17.10 -15.28 -30.20
CA VAL A 203 17.02 -14.99 -28.77
C VAL A 203 17.64 -16.11 -27.95
N ARG A 204 17.33 -17.37 -28.27
CA ARG A 204 17.92 -18.53 -27.59
C ARG A 204 19.44 -18.53 -27.72
N LYS A 205 19.96 -18.19 -28.90
CA LYS A 205 21.40 -18.02 -29.11
C LYS A 205 21.98 -16.89 -28.27
N ALA A 206 21.34 -15.72 -28.24
CA ALA A 206 21.79 -14.58 -27.43
C ALA A 206 21.86 -14.92 -25.93
N ILE A 207 20.87 -15.64 -25.41
CA ILE A 207 20.87 -16.13 -24.02
C ILE A 207 22.00 -17.15 -23.79
N ALA A 208 22.17 -18.13 -24.70
CA ALA A 208 23.23 -19.13 -24.59
C ALA A 208 24.64 -18.49 -24.63
N ASP A 209 24.81 -17.45 -25.44
CA ASP A 209 26.04 -16.66 -25.55
C ASP A 209 26.20 -15.66 -24.39
N LYS A 210 25.23 -15.59 -23.47
CA LYS A 210 25.21 -14.67 -22.31
C LYS A 210 25.34 -13.21 -22.74
N VAL A 211 24.61 -12.81 -23.78
CA VAL A 211 24.55 -11.42 -24.25
C VAL A 211 23.59 -10.63 -23.35
N PRO A 212 24.05 -9.61 -22.60
CA PRO A 212 23.17 -8.76 -21.82
C PRO A 212 22.16 -8.05 -22.71
N GLN A 213 20.90 -8.09 -22.30
CA GLN A 213 19.77 -7.55 -23.02
C GLN A 213 19.37 -6.17 -22.50
N THR A 214 19.00 -5.27 -23.40
CA THR A 214 18.61 -3.88 -23.09
C THR A 214 17.15 -3.77 -22.71
N LEU A 215 16.90 -3.17 -21.54
CA LEU A 215 15.60 -2.98 -20.92
C LEU A 215 15.20 -1.51 -20.83
N ALA A 216 16.19 -0.61 -20.81
CA ALA A 216 16.00 0.84 -20.93
C ALA A 216 17.09 1.43 -21.81
N TRP A 217 16.76 2.42 -22.63
CA TRP A 217 17.71 3.10 -23.49
C TRP A 217 17.38 4.57 -23.70
N ALA A 218 18.38 5.33 -24.11
CA ALA A 218 18.24 6.73 -24.51
C ALA A 218 18.89 6.98 -25.86
N VAL A 219 18.40 7.99 -26.56
CA VAL A 219 18.98 8.46 -27.82
C VAL A 219 18.86 9.98 -27.91
N GLU A 220 19.93 10.64 -28.34
CA GLU A 220 19.88 12.03 -28.80
C GLU A 220 19.83 12.05 -30.32
N ASN A 221 18.93 12.85 -30.88
CA ASN A 221 18.72 12.92 -32.32
C ASN A 221 19.36 14.17 -32.90
N GLU A 222 19.67 14.14 -34.20
CA GLU A 222 20.23 15.31 -34.93
C GLU A 222 19.33 16.54 -34.85
N THR A 223 18.02 16.35 -34.66
CA THR A 223 17.04 17.43 -34.47
C THR A 223 17.13 18.12 -33.10
N GLY A 224 17.99 17.62 -32.21
CA GLY A 224 18.03 18.00 -30.79
C GLY A 224 16.96 17.31 -29.93
N SER A 225 16.02 16.58 -30.54
CA SER A 225 15.06 15.78 -29.78
C SER A 225 15.74 14.63 -29.05
N ARG A 226 15.14 14.23 -27.93
CA ARG A 226 15.60 13.14 -27.08
C ARG A 226 14.56 12.02 -27.02
N GLY A 227 15.01 10.79 -27.21
CA GLY A 227 14.19 9.58 -27.14
C GLY A 227 14.54 8.74 -25.91
N PHE A 228 13.54 8.23 -25.20
CA PHE A 228 13.72 7.29 -24.08
C PHE A 228 12.75 6.11 -24.17
N GLY A 229 13.29 4.89 -24.21
CA GLY A 229 12.49 3.67 -24.21
C GLY A 229 12.69 2.85 -22.95
N PHE A 230 11.61 2.27 -22.43
CA PHE A 230 11.65 1.39 -21.27
C PHE A 230 10.67 0.23 -21.40
N THR A 231 11.14 -1.00 -21.21
CA THR A 231 10.31 -2.18 -21.43
C THR A 231 9.43 -2.54 -20.25
N GLY A 232 9.76 -2.13 -19.02
CA GLY A 232 9.01 -2.50 -17.82
C GLY A 232 7.75 -1.67 -17.55
N GLY A 233 7.17 -1.84 -16.37
CA GLY A 233 5.96 -1.15 -15.92
C GLY A 233 4.69 -2.01 -16.04
N HIS A 234 4.80 -3.34 -15.99
CA HIS A 234 3.62 -4.21 -16.09
C HIS A 234 2.95 -4.37 -14.74
N PHE A 235 3.74 -4.44 -13.67
CA PHE A 235 3.19 -4.56 -12.33
C PHE A 235 3.28 -3.23 -11.56
N HIS A 236 2.13 -2.67 -11.20
CA HIS A 236 2.05 -1.31 -10.66
C HIS A 236 2.80 -1.14 -9.33
N HIS A 237 2.90 -2.20 -8.52
CA HIS A 237 3.60 -2.18 -7.23
C HIS A 237 5.12 -1.97 -7.37
N HIS A 238 5.71 -2.21 -8.55
CA HIS A 238 7.13 -1.97 -8.80
C HIS A 238 7.53 -0.50 -8.78
N TRP A 239 6.57 0.42 -8.96
CA TRP A 239 6.84 1.85 -8.77
C TRP A 239 7.19 2.22 -7.32
N ALA A 240 6.96 1.34 -6.35
CA ALA A 240 7.46 1.51 -4.98
C ALA A 240 8.99 1.31 -4.89
N ASN A 241 9.62 0.62 -5.84
CA ASN A 241 11.08 0.50 -5.91
C ASN A 241 11.68 1.83 -6.37
N ASP A 242 12.47 2.45 -5.49
CA ASP A 242 13.03 3.78 -5.72
C ASP A 242 13.91 3.87 -6.97
N SER A 243 14.77 2.88 -7.23
CA SER A 243 15.69 2.91 -8.39
C SER A 243 14.97 2.61 -9.71
N PHE A 244 14.01 1.69 -9.70
CA PHE A 244 13.14 1.42 -10.86
C PHE A 244 12.35 2.67 -11.26
N ARG A 245 11.71 3.31 -10.28
CA ARG A 245 10.95 4.56 -10.49
C ARG A 245 11.85 5.71 -10.93
N LYS A 246 13.00 5.92 -10.28
CA LYS A 246 13.96 6.98 -10.64
C LYS A 246 14.45 6.86 -12.07
N LEU A 247 14.79 5.66 -12.54
CA LEU A 247 15.25 5.44 -13.92
C LEU A 247 14.25 6.02 -14.93
N VAL A 248 12.96 5.77 -14.71
CA VAL A 248 11.88 6.24 -15.59
C VAL A 248 11.64 7.74 -15.43
N LEU A 249 11.59 8.26 -14.20
CA LEU A 249 11.44 9.70 -13.95
C LEU A 249 12.59 10.51 -14.56
N ASN A 250 13.82 10.02 -14.44
CA ASN A 250 15.01 10.61 -15.03
C ASN A 250 14.91 10.61 -16.56
N GLY A 251 14.49 9.49 -17.17
CA GLY A 251 14.29 9.38 -18.61
C GLY A 251 13.30 10.42 -19.11
N ILE A 252 12.17 10.56 -18.43
CA ILE A 252 11.11 11.51 -18.77
C ILE A 252 11.57 12.97 -18.61
N ALA A 253 12.23 13.31 -17.50
CA ALA A 253 12.75 14.66 -17.30
C ALA A 253 13.82 14.99 -18.36
N TRP A 254 14.70 14.03 -18.65
CA TRP A 254 15.76 14.20 -19.64
C TRP A 254 15.19 14.42 -21.06
N THR A 255 14.13 13.70 -21.47
CA THR A 255 13.48 13.93 -22.76
C THR A 255 12.74 15.27 -22.82
N ALA A 256 12.32 15.82 -21.67
CA ALA A 256 11.79 17.18 -21.57
C ALA A 256 12.86 18.28 -21.68
N GLY A 257 14.13 17.92 -21.85
CA GLY A 257 15.24 18.88 -21.90
C GLY A 257 15.77 19.30 -20.52
N VAL A 258 15.33 18.64 -19.44
CA VAL A 258 15.75 18.97 -18.07
C VAL A 258 17.09 18.31 -17.75
N GLU A 259 17.95 19.04 -17.04
CA GLU A 259 19.15 18.48 -16.45
C GLU A 259 18.78 17.58 -15.27
N VAL A 260 19.10 16.29 -15.36
CA VAL A 260 18.75 15.31 -14.32
C VAL A 260 19.67 15.51 -13.11
N PRO A 261 19.13 15.76 -11.90
CA PRO A 261 19.95 15.94 -10.69
C PRO A 261 20.85 14.72 -10.42
N GLU A 262 22.03 14.93 -9.82
CA GLU A 262 22.98 13.83 -9.51
C GLU A 262 22.37 12.70 -8.67
N ASN A 263 21.42 13.03 -7.79
CA ASN A 263 20.69 12.07 -6.95
C ASN A 263 19.44 11.47 -7.63
N GLY A 264 19.22 11.80 -8.91
CA GLY A 264 18.03 11.47 -9.68
C GLY A 264 16.84 12.38 -9.35
N VAL A 265 15.80 12.31 -10.16
CA VAL A 265 14.51 12.95 -9.92
C VAL A 265 13.83 12.28 -8.74
N VAL A 266 13.57 13.07 -7.69
CA VAL A 266 12.88 12.60 -6.49
C VAL A 266 11.66 13.48 -6.29
N GLY A 267 10.48 12.89 -6.43
CA GLY A 267 9.22 13.49 -5.99
C GLY A 267 8.64 12.76 -4.78
N THR A 268 7.67 13.38 -4.13
CA THR A 268 6.92 12.78 -3.02
C THR A 268 5.47 12.55 -3.45
N VAL A 269 5.04 11.30 -3.47
CA VAL A 269 3.62 10.96 -3.49
C VAL A 269 3.23 10.64 -2.07
N GLU A 270 2.42 11.51 -1.46
CA GLU A 270 1.81 11.19 -0.18
C GLU A 270 0.96 9.93 -0.33
N ALA A 271 1.17 8.95 0.55
CA ALA A 271 0.35 7.76 0.59
C ALA A 271 -1.07 8.16 1.02
N GLU A 272 -2.07 7.78 0.22
CA GLU A 272 -3.46 8.09 0.48
C GLU A 272 -4.16 6.84 1.06
N PRO A 273 -5.04 7.02 2.06
CA PRO A 273 -5.84 5.92 2.57
C PRO A 273 -6.67 5.25 1.47
N ALA A 274 -6.64 3.92 1.41
CA ALA A 274 -7.49 3.10 0.55
C ALA A 274 -8.97 3.24 0.91
N TYR A 275 -9.28 3.54 2.18
CA TYR A 275 -10.64 3.74 2.66
C TYR A 275 -10.85 5.15 3.21
N GLN A 276 -12.06 5.67 3.03
CA GLN A 276 -12.42 7.01 3.51
C GLN A 276 -12.30 7.14 5.03
N THR A 277 -12.52 6.06 5.76
CA THR A 277 -12.54 6.05 7.24
C THR A 277 -11.81 4.85 7.81
N ILE A 278 -11.21 5.01 8.98
CA ILE A 278 -10.50 3.93 9.69
C ILE A 278 -11.49 2.83 10.10
N ASP A 279 -12.76 3.16 10.31
CA ASP A 279 -13.84 2.21 10.61
C ASP A 279 -14.01 1.18 9.48
N GLU A 280 -13.94 1.65 8.24
CA GLU A 280 -14.06 0.79 7.06
C GLU A 280 -12.82 -0.09 6.91
N ALA A 281 -11.62 0.49 7.07
CA ALA A 281 -10.37 -0.25 7.07
C ALA A 281 -10.37 -1.39 8.11
N ILE A 282 -10.81 -1.10 9.35
CA ILE A 282 -10.99 -2.10 10.41
C ILE A 282 -12.04 -3.15 10.03
N ALA A 283 -13.16 -2.72 9.45
CA ALA A 283 -14.21 -3.64 9.01
C ALA A 283 -13.72 -4.62 7.94
N LYS A 284 -12.88 -4.15 7.01
CA LYS A 284 -12.24 -4.97 5.97
C LYS A 284 -11.07 -5.79 6.51
N GLY A 285 -10.43 -5.34 7.58
CA GLY A 285 -9.23 -5.97 8.16
C GLY A 285 -7.95 -5.57 7.43
N ASP A 286 -7.92 -4.36 6.87
CA ASP A 286 -6.74 -3.82 6.21
C ASP A 286 -5.87 -3.08 7.22
N LEU A 287 -4.88 -3.79 7.77
CA LEU A 287 -3.98 -3.24 8.79
C LEU A 287 -3.09 -2.12 8.23
N ASP A 288 -2.67 -2.20 6.97
CA ASP A 288 -1.77 -1.21 6.39
C ASP A 288 -2.49 0.11 6.15
N ASP A 289 -3.76 0.07 5.73
CA ASP A 289 -4.58 1.27 5.67
C ASP A 289 -4.88 1.84 7.07
N VAL A 290 -5.14 0.99 8.08
CA VAL A 290 -5.28 1.45 9.47
C VAL A 290 -4.02 2.16 9.95
N LYS A 291 -2.84 1.59 9.71
CA LYS A 291 -1.55 2.21 10.05
C LYS A 291 -1.37 3.56 9.37
N LEU A 292 -1.68 3.64 8.07
CA LEU A 292 -1.59 4.87 7.31
C LEU A 292 -2.55 5.94 7.85
N GLN A 293 -3.79 5.56 8.14
CA GLN A 293 -4.78 6.49 8.69
C GLN A 293 -4.40 6.99 10.09
N VAL A 294 -3.87 6.14 10.97
CA VAL A 294 -3.38 6.56 12.29
C VAL A 294 -2.14 7.45 12.16
N LYS A 295 -1.25 7.16 11.20
CA LYS A 295 -0.08 7.99 10.91
C LYS A 295 -0.47 9.40 10.45
N LEU A 296 -1.46 9.50 9.56
CA LEU A 296 -1.95 10.78 9.04
C LEU A 296 -2.81 11.55 10.06
N HIS A 297 -3.56 10.81 10.88
CA HIS A 297 -4.53 11.36 11.84
C HIS A 297 -4.52 10.55 13.15
N PRO A 298 -3.56 10.81 14.07
CA PRO A 298 -3.38 10.01 15.28
C PRO A 298 -4.63 9.92 16.18
N GLU A 299 -5.48 10.94 16.19
CA GLU A 299 -6.72 10.95 16.95
C GLU A 299 -7.73 9.89 16.49
N ARG A 300 -7.60 9.41 15.24
CA ARG A 300 -8.46 8.35 14.69
C ARG A 300 -8.31 7.05 15.44
N ALA A 301 -7.15 6.76 16.04
CA ALA A 301 -6.93 5.56 16.87
C ALA A 301 -7.84 5.53 18.13
N GLN A 302 -8.33 6.69 18.57
CA GLN A 302 -9.24 6.82 19.70
C GLN A 302 -10.69 7.00 19.26
N LYS A 303 -10.92 7.91 18.31
CA LYS A 303 -12.26 8.41 17.97
C LYS A 303 -12.91 7.68 16.79
N GLY A 304 -12.15 6.95 15.99
CA GLY A 304 -12.61 6.46 14.69
C GLY A 304 -12.67 7.57 13.64
N GLY A 305 -13.28 7.28 12.49
CA GLY A 305 -13.36 8.20 11.34
C GLY A 305 -14.65 9.01 11.27
N LYS A 306 -15.63 8.78 12.17
CA LYS A 306 -16.91 9.48 12.20
C LYS A 306 -17.23 9.98 13.61
N ALA A 307 -18.07 11.01 13.72
CA ALA A 307 -18.39 11.65 15.00
C ALA A 307 -18.97 10.69 16.08
N ASN A 308 -19.69 9.65 15.64
CA ASN A 308 -20.30 8.64 16.52
C ASN A 308 -19.70 7.25 16.31
N SER A 309 -18.47 7.19 15.78
CA SER A 309 -17.75 5.92 15.65
C SER A 309 -17.58 5.27 17.01
N ARG A 310 -17.76 3.96 17.02
CA ARG A 310 -17.30 3.14 18.14
C ARG A 310 -15.76 3.26 18.21
N PRO A 311 -15.12 3.31 19.38
CA PRO A 311 -13.66 3.36 19.47
C PRO A 311 -13.01 2.25 18.60
N PRO A 312 -11.96 2.56 17.82
CA PRO A 312 -11.32 1.60 16.91
C PRO A 312 -10.92 0.29 17.57
N LEU A 313 -10.34 0.35 18.77
CA LEU A 313 -9.93 -0.83 19.52
C LEU A 313 -11.13 -1.73 19.84
N GLU A 314 -12.25 -1.12 20.26
CA GLU A 314 -13.51 -1.83 20.49
C GLU A 314 -14.02 -2.48 19.19
N GLN A 315 -13.96 -1.76 18.07
CA GLN A 315 -14.35 -2.31 16.76
C GLN A 315 -13.48 -3.50 16.35
N ALA A 316 -12.17 -3.40 16.52
CA ALA A 316 -11.22 -4.45 16.16
C ALA A 316 -11.47 -5.72 16.99
N ILE A 317 -11.64 -5.59 18.31
CA ILE A 317 -11.97 -6.69 19.23
C ILE A 317 -13.32 -7.33 18.84
N LEU A 318 -14.38 -6.52 18.66
CA LEU A 318 -15.70 -7.01 18.27
C LEU A 318 -15.75 -7.59 16.85
N ARG A 319 -14.75 -7.34 16.01
CA ARG A 319 -14.64 -7.96 14.68
C ARG A 319 -13.61 -9.08 14.63
N LYS A 320 -12.98 -9.40 15.78
CA LYS A 320 -11.88 -10.38 15.89
C LYS A 320 -10.72 -10.07 14.93
N LYS A 321 -10.40 -8.78 14.74
CA LYS A 321 -9.23 -8.31 13.98
C LYS A 321 -8.07 -8.15 14.95
N GLU A 322 -7.46 -9.27 15.34
CA GLU A 322 -6.46 -9.32 16.42
C GLU A 322 -5.22 -8.48 16.12
N ASP A 323 -4.70 -8.55 14.90
CA ASP A 323 -3.56 -7.76 14.42
C ASP A 323 -3.79 -6.25 14.51
N ILE A 324 -4.98 -5.80 14.11
CA ILE A 324 -5.39 -4.39 14.22
C ILE A 324 -5.58 -3.98 15.68
N ALA A 325 -6.19 -4.85 16.51
CA ALA A 325 -6.34 -4.58 17.93
C ALA A 325 -4.98 -4.42 18.63
N LEU A 326 -4.02 -5.29 18.33
CA LEU A 326 -2.65 -5.21 18.85
C LEU A 326 -1.96 -3.91 18.42
N PHE A 327 -2.02 -3.56 17.13
CA PHE A 327 -1.47 -2.30 16.63
C PHE A 327 -2.08 -1.07 17.33
N LEU A 328 -3.39 -1.06 17.53
CA LEU A 328 -4.09 0.05 18.21
C LEU A 328 -3.68 0.17 19.68
N ILE A 329 -3.51 -0.94 20.39
CA ILE A 329 -2.99 -0.96 21.78
C ILE A 329 -1.58 -0.37 21.81
N GLU A 330 -0.70 -0.81 20.92
CA GLU A 330 0.69 -0.30 20.82
C GLU A 330 0.75 1.19 20.47
N ASN A 331 -0.27 1.72 19.79
CA ASN A 331 -0.38 3.13 19.41
C ASN A 331 -1.26 3.95 20.37
N GLY A 332 -1.37 3.47 21.62
CA GLY A 332 -1.89 4.27 22.73
C GLY A 332 -3.40 4.38 22.81
N SER A 333 -4.17 3.50 22.14
CA SER A 333 -5.62 3.40 22.35
C SER A 333 -5.95 3.28 23.85
N ASP A 334 -6.99 3.96 24.32
CA ASP A 334 -7.41 3.88 25.73
C ASP A 334 -7.96 2.46 26.03
N VAL A 335 -7.14 1.67 26.71
CA VAL A 335 -7.43 0.28 27.07
C VAL A 335 -8.48 0.13 28.17
N ASN A 336 -8.93 1.24 28.78
CA ASN A 336 -9.95 1.28 29.82
C ASN A 336 -11.25 1.96 29.37
N LEU A 337 -11.32 2.47 28.13
CA LEU A 337 -12.49 3.15 27.62
C LEU A 337 -13.68 2.19 27.55
N ALA A 338 -14.66 2.42 28.41
CA ALA A 338 -15.82 1.54 28.54
C ALA A 338 -16.90 1.87 27.49
N ASP A 339 -17.54 0.83 26.95
CA ASP A 339 -18.69 0.97 26.07
C ASP A 339 -19.92 1.47 26.83
N ARG A 340 -21.06 1.61 26.13
CA ARG A 340 -22.30 2.07 26.78
C ARG A 340 -22.74 1.13 27.91
N SER A 341 -22.39 -0.15 27.88
CA SER A 341 -22.67 -1.13 28.93
C SER A 341 -21.59 -1.20 30.01
N ASN A 342 -20.72 -0.18 30.11
CA ASN A 342 -19.56 -0.13 30.98
C ASN A 342 -18.55 -1.27 30.75
N ARG A 343 -18.61 -1.96 29.59
CA ARG A 343 -17.66 -3.02 29.26
C ARG A 343 -16.38 -2.41 28.70
N THR A 344 -15.27 -2.68 29.36
CA THR A 344 -13.93 -2.28 28.89
C THR A 344 -13.42 -3.23 27.79
N PRO A 345 -12.35 -2.86 27.06
CA PRO A 345 -11.67 -3.77 26.13
C PRO A 345 -11.36 -5.15 26.71
N LEU A 346 -11.00 -5.26 28.00
CA LEU A 346 -10.78 -6.56 28.67
C LEU A 346 -12.04 -7.42 28.70
N HIS A 347 -13.20 -6.85 29.03
CA HIS A 347 -14.48 -7.58 28.99
C HIS A 347 -14.75 -8.12 27.58
N LEU A 348 -14.53 -7.27 26.57
CA LEU A 348 -14.80 -7.62 25.19
C LEU A 348 -13.81 -8.67 24.65
N ALA A 349 -12.54 -8.61 25.06
CA ALA A 349 -11.54 -9.60 24.69
C ALA A 349 -11.88 -10.99 25.26
N VAL A 350 -12.35 -11.07 26.51
CA VAL A 350 -12.87 -12.30 27.14
C VAL A 350 -14.13 -12.79 26.41
N GLU A 351 -15.10 -11.89 26.18
CA GLU A 351 -16.35 -12.20 25.47
C GLU A 351 -16.08 -12.79 24.08
N ARG A 352 -15.05 -12.30 23.39
CA ARG A 352 -14.66 -12.74 22.05
C ARG A 352 -13.63 -13.87 22.01
N ASN A 353 -13.14 -14.30 23.18
CA ASN A 353 -12.09 -15.30 23.37
C ASN A 353 -10.82 -14.96 22.57
N LEU A 354 -10.24 -13.78 22.83
CA LEU A 354 -9.03 -13.26 22.17
C LEU A 354 -7.85 -13.19 23.16
N PRO A 355 -7.18 -14.32 23.47
CA PRO A 355 -6.18 -14.39 24.54
C PRO A 355 -4.95 -13.50 24.28
N LYS A 356 -4.50 -13.36 23.02
CA LYS A 356 -3.37 -12.48 22.67
C LYS A 356 -3.69 -11.01 22.92
N VAL A 357 -4.90 -10.59 22.56
CA VAL A 357 -5.37 -9.22 22.80
C VAL A 357 -5.58 -8.98 24.29
N LEU A 358 -6.13 -9.98 25.02
CA LEU A 358 -6.28 -9.92 26.47
C LEU A 358 -4.93 -9.69 27.17
N GLU A 359 -3.90 -10.44 26.80
CA GLU A 359 -2.54 -10.29 27.34
C GLU A 359 -1.96 -8.91 26.99
N ALA A 360 -2.11 -8.45 25.74
CA ALA A 360 -1.62 -7.14 25.32
C ALA A 360 -2.30 -5.98 26.06
N LEU A 361 -3.61 -6.07 26.32
CA LEU A 361 -4.34 -5.07 27.12
C LEU A 361 -3.79 -4.97 28.54
N LEU A 362 -3.52 -6.11 29.20
CA LEU A 362 -2.96 -6.12 30.56
C LEU A 362 -1.52 -5.58 30.59
N LYS A 363 -0.70 -5.91 29.58
CA LYS A 363 0.63 -5.33 29.41
C LYS A 363 0.59 -3.81 29.21
N ALA A 364 -0.49 -3.30 28.59
CA ALA A 364 -0.77 -1.88 28.44
C ALA A 364 -1.52 -1.26 29.64
N GLU A 365 -1.44 -1.90 30.82
CA GLU A 365 -1.99 -1.40 32.09
C GLU A 365 -3.53 -1.24 32.11
N ALA A 366 -4.25 -2.08 31.36
CA ALA A 366 -5.70 -2.18 31.49
C ALA A 366 -6.10 -2.63 32.89
N LYS A 367 -7.13 -1.99 33.47
CA LYS A 367 -7.60 -2.24 34.84
C LYS A 367 -8.53 -3.47 34.85
N PRO A 368 -8.12 -4.59 35.46
CA PRO A 368 -8.86 -5.85 35.37
C PRO A 368 -10.11 -5.92 36.24
N ASP A 369 -10.29 -5.00 37.20
CA ASP A 369 -11.41 -5.04 38.16
C ASP A 369 -12.51 -4.00 37.88
N LEU A 370 -12.49 -3.34 36.72
CA LEU A 370 -13.58 -2.47 36.32
C LEU A 370 -14.86 -3.28 36.12
N LEU A 371 -15.99 -2.73 36.57
CA LEU A 371 -17.29 -3.38 36.53
C LEU A 371 -18.10 -2.90 35.33
N ASP A 372 -18.73 -3.84 34.62
CA ASP A 372 -19.76 -3.54 33.65
C ASP A 372 -21.11 -3.16 34.31
N ARG A 373 -22.14 -2.95 33.51
CA ARG A 373 -23.48 -2.58 34.00
C ARG A 373 -24.16 -3.64 34.87
N ASP A 374 -23.81 -4.91 34.71
CA ASP A 374 -24.31 -6.01 35.53
C ASP A 374 -23.44 -6.21 36.80
N GLY A 375 -22.42 -5.37 36.95
CA GLY A 375 -21.47 -5.43 38.05
C GLY A 375 -20.40 -6.49 37.86
N TRP A 376 -20.21 -7.01 36.65
CA TRP A 376 -19.26 -8.08 36.40
C TRP A 376 -17.88 -7.51 36.04
N THR A 377 -16.83 -8.16 36.51
CA THR A 377 -15.46 -7.97 36.00
C THR A 377 -15.22 -8.90 34.80
N PRO A 378 -14.17 -8.69 33.99
CA PRO A 378 -13.74 -9.67 32.98
C PRO A 378 -13.52 -11.08 33.55
N LEU A 379 -13.12 -11.20 34.83
CA LEU A 379 -12.92 -12.49 35.50
C LEU A 379 -14.24 -13.22 35.76
N HIS A 380 -15.34 -12.51 36.07
CA HIS A 380 -16.67 -13.10 36.13
C HIS A 380 -17.10 -13.66 34.77
N HIS A 381 -16.90 -12.88 33.69
CA HIS A 381 -17.20 -13.34 32.32
C HIS A 381 -16.40 -14.58 31.94
N ALA A 382 -15.10 -14.60 32.23
CA ALA A 382 -14.23 -15.75 31.95
C ALA A 382 -14.65 -16.99 32.74
N ALA A 383 -15.09 -16.80 33.99
CA ALA A 383 -15.58 -17.87 34.86
C ALA A 383 -16.89 -18.48 34.34
N ALA A 384 -17.87 -17.65 34.00
CA ALA A 384 -19.16 -18.08 33.47
C ALA A 384 -19.04 -18.84 32.13
N LYS A 385 -18.04 -18.48 31.31
CA LYS A 385 -17.81 -19.03 29.96
C LYS A 385 -16.82 -20.19 29.91
N ASP A 386 -16.36 -20.69 31.05
CA ASP A 386 -15.38 -21.77 31.15
C ASP A 386 -14.07 -21.50 30.36
N GLN A 387 -13.44 -20.34 30.59
CA GLN A 387 -12.21 -19.93 29.90
C GLN A 387 -10.97 -19.97 30.81
N PRO A 388 -10.34 -21.14 31.04
CA PRO A 388 -9.23 -21.28 32.00
C PRO A 388 -8.01 -20.42 31.63
N GLU A 389 -7.69 -20.28 30.35
CA GLU A 389 -6.55 -19.45 29.92
C GLU A 389 -6.80 -17.95 30.15
N SER A 390 -8.04 -17.48 29.98
CA SER A 390 -8.43 -16.11 30.33
C SER A 390 -8.37 -15.88 31.84
N ILE A 391 -8.79 -16.86 32.65
CA ILE A 391 -8.66 -16.81 34.12
C ILE A 391 -7.19 -16.66 34.52
N LYS A 392 -6.31 -17.54 34.04
CA LYS A 392 -4.87 -17.49 34.32
C LYS A 392 -4.28 -16.14 33.94
N THR A 393 -4.60 -15.66 32.74
CA THR A 393 -4.09 -14.39 32.20
C THR A 393 -4.57 -13.20 33.04
N LEU A 394 -5.86 -13.15 33.40
CA LEU A 394 -6.42 -12.08 34.23
C LEU A 394 -5.83 -12.06 35.64
N LEU A 395 -5.70 -13.24 36.28
CA LEU A 395 -5.10 -13.35 37.62
C LEU A 395 -3.62 -12.93 37.60
N ALA A 396 -2.86 -13.36 36.59
CA ALA A 396 -1.47 -12.93 36.39
C ALA A 396 -1.37 -11.42 36.12
N GLY A 397 -2.38 -10.84 35.47
CA GLY A 397 -2.54 -9.40 35.26
C GLY A 397 -3.07 -8.61 36.45
N GLY A 398 -3.21 -9.24 37.62
CA GLY A 398 -3.60 -8.57 38.86
C GLY A 398 -5.10 -8.43 39.10
N ALA A 399 -5.96 -9.18 38.39
CA ALA A 399 -7.38 -9.23 38.70
C ALA A 399 -7.62 -9.73 40.13
N ASN A 400 -8.49 -9.05 40.89
CA ASN A 400 -8.89 -9.48 42.22
C ASN A 400 -10.01 -10.53 42.12
N PRO A 401 -9.74 -11.80 42.49
CA PRO A 401 -10.74 -12.86 42.38
C PRO A 401 -11.85 -12.79 43.44
N MET A 402 -11.75 -11.85 44.38
CA MET A 402 -12.76 -11.59 45.42
C MET A 402 -13.63 -10.37 45.11
N THR A 403 -13.47 -9.73 43.96
CA THR A 403 -14.36 -8.65 43.53
C THR A 403 -15.79 -9.17 43.42
N LEU A 404 -16.73 -8.47 44.05
CA LEU A 404 -18.13 -8.89 44.12
C LEU A 404 -18.95 -8.26 42.99
N SER A 405 -19.83 -9.06 42.39
CA SER A 405 -20.83 -8.58 41.44
C SER A 405 -21.90 -7.70 42.12
N GLN A 406 -22.78 -7.08 41.34
CA GLN A 406 -23.91 -6.34 41.92
C GLN A 406 -24.84 -7.22 42.77
N LEU A 407 -24.91 -8.52 42.48
CA LEU A 407 -25.64 -9.51 43.28
C LEU A 407 -24.85 -10.02 44.49
N GLY A 408 -23.61 -9.56 44.68
CA GLY A 408 -22.72 -9.99 45.77
C GLY A 408 -22.05 -11.33 45.52
N GLY A 409 -22.11 -11.87 44.31
CA GLY A 409 -21.41 -13.10 43.94
C GLY A 409 -19.95 -12.83 43.56
N THR A 410 -19.07 -13.79 43.82
CA THR A 410 -17.69 -13.82 43.31
C THR A 410 -17.65 -14.49 41.93
N PRO A 411 -16.54 -14.43 41.16
CA PRO A 411 -16.37 -15.25 39.95
C PRO A 411 -16.59 -16.76 40.18
N LEU A 412 -16.34 -17.25 41.41
CA LEU A 412 -16.60 -18.66 41.76
C LEU A 412 -18.10 -18.99 41.80
N HIS A 413 -18.98 -18.03 42.10
CA HIS A 413 -20.42 -18.23 41.99
C HIS A 413 -20.82 -18.50 40.53
N GLU A 414 -20.26 -17.74 39.59
CA GLU A 414 -20.54 -17.89 38.16
C GLU A 414 -19.92 -19.19 37.61
N ALA A 415 -18.67 -19.51 38.01
CA ALA A 415 -18.05 -20.79 37.66
C ALA A 415 -18.82 -21.99 38.21
N ALA A 416 -19.37 -21.88 39.42
CA ALA A 416 -20.17 -22.95 40.01
C ALA A 416 -21.49 -23.18 39.24
N ALA A 417 -22.11 -22.12 38.73
CA ALA A 417 -23.34 -22.22 37.94
C ALA A 417 -23.10 -22.86 36.55
N SER A 418 -22.03 -22.48 35.83
CA SER A 418 -21.84 -22.91 34.43
C SER A 418 -20.40 -23.23 33.99
N GLY A 419 -19.40 -22.96 34.82
CA GLY A 419 -17.99 -23.20 34.52
C GLY A 419 -17.56 -24.66 34.70
N GLY A 420 -16.39 -24.99 34.15
CA GLY A 420 -15.78 -26.31 34.22
C GLY A 420 -14.92 -26.52 35.47
N PRO A 421 -14.52 -27.79 35.72
CA PRO A 421 -13.67 -28.16 36.86
C PRO A 421 -12.39 -27.34 36.98
N GLU A 422 -11.76 -27.05 35.85
CA GLU A 422 -10.47 -26.35 35.82
C GLU A 422 -10.61 -24.90 36.27
N VAL A 423 -11.61 -24.18 35.77
CA VAL A 423 -11.89 -22.80 36.20
C VAL A 423 -12.19 -22.73 37.70
N ILE A 424 -12.97 -23.68 38.22
CA ILE A 424 -13.28 -23.77 39.66
C ILE A 424 -12.00 -23.99 40.46
N ARG A 425 -11.13 -24.91 40.03
CA ARG A 425 -9.84 -25.17 40.69
C ARG A 425 -8.93 -23.95 40.66
N LEU A 426 -8.80 -23.29 39.51
CA LEU A 426 -7.99 -22.07 39.39
C LEU A 426 -8.45 -20.95 40.33
N LEU A 427 -9.77 -20.77 40.48
CA LEU A 427 -10.32 -19.77 41.42
C LEU A 427 -10.08 -20.16 42.88
N LEU A 428 -10.20 -21.44 43.24
CA LEU A 428 -9.89 -21.92 44.58
C LEU A 428 -8.39 -21.83 44.90
N GLU A 429 -7.51 -22.13 43.93
CA GLU A 429 -6.07 -21.93 44.02
C GLU A 429 -5.70 -20.45 44.20
N ALA A 430 -6.49 -19.56 43.61
CA ALA A 430 -6.42 -18.11 43.83
C ALA A 430 -7.02 -17.66 45.19
N LYS A 431 -7.32 -18.60 46.09
CA LYS A 431 -7.83 -18.39 47.45
C LYS A 431 -9.19 -17.69 47.52
N VAL A 432 -10.05 -17.90 46.52
CA VAL A 432 -11.46 -17.47 46.62
C VAL A 432 -12.16 -18.28 47.71
N ASP A 433 -12.75 -17.58 48.68
CA ASP A 433 -13.53 -18.22 49.75
C ASP A 433 -14.86 -18.77 49.18
N PRO A 434 -15.06 -20.11 49.16
CA PRO A 434 -16.27 -20.73 48.62
C PRO A 434 -17.51 -20.51 49.52
N THR A 435 -17.32 -20.02 50.75
CA THR A 435 -18.39 -19.80 51.73
C THR A 435 -19.02 -18.41 51.65
N VAL A 436 -18.46 -17.52 50.80
CA VAL A 436 -19.04 -16.20 50.52
C VAL A 436 -20.49 -16.37 50.09
N LYS A 437 -21.36 -15.57 50.69
CA LYS A 437 -22.78 -15.51 50.34
C LYS A 437 -23.07 -14.28 49.50
N SER A 438 -23.81 -14.48 48.41
CA SER A 438 -24.42 -13.41 47.64
C SER A 438 -25.40 -12.59 48.50
N LYS A 439 -25.92 -11.49 47.95
CA LYS A 439 -26.97 -10.68 48.59
C LYS A 439 -28.26 -11.45 48.83
N GLN A 440 -28.47 -12.55 48.11
CA GLN A 440 -29.60 -13.47 48.30
C GLN A 440 -29.29 -14.58 49.32
N GLY A 441 -28.12 -14.56 49.95
CA GLY A 441 -27.69 -15.56 50.93
C GLY A 441 -27.21 -16.88 50.32
N VAL A 442 -26.94 -16.90 49.02
CA VAL A 442 -26.59 -18.09 48.23
C VAL A 442 -25.07 -18.22 48.13
N THR A 443 -24.51 -19.40 48.38
CA THR A 443 -23.08 -19.70 48.17
C THR A 443 -22.81 -20.23 46.76
N ALA A 444 -21.54 -20.36 46.38
CA ALA A 444 -21.16 -21.01 45.12
C ALA A 444 -21.68 -22.47 45.05
N LEU A 445 -21.62 -23.22 46.16
CA LEU A 445 -22.13 -24.59 46.21
C LEU A 445 -23.65 -24.66 46.01
N ASP A 446 -24.39 -23.70 46.57
CA ASP A 446 -25.85 -23.62 46.38
C ASP A 446 -26.19 -23.38 44.90
N LEU A 447 -25.45 -22.51 44.20
CA LEU A 447 -25.61 -22.32 42.76
C LEU A 447 -25.22 -23.57 41.97
N ALA A 448 -24.12 -24.24 42.31
CA ALA A 448 -23.74 -25.50 41.65
C ALA A 448 -24.87 -26.54 41.70
N ARG A 449 -25.52 -26.68 42.87
CA ARG A 449 -26.68 -27.56 43.04
C ARG A 449 -27.91 -27.08 42.26
N GLN A 450 -28.21 -25.78 42.33
CA GLN A 450 -29.36 -25.19 41.64
C GLN A 450 -29.28 -25.38 40.12
N TYR A 451 -28.09 -25.20 39.54
CA TYR A 451 -27.83 -25.32 38.10
C TYR A 451 -27.40 -26.72 37.67
N LYS A 452 -27.33 -27.69 38.61
CA LYS A 452 -26.95 -29.10 38.36
C LYS A 452 -25.56 -29.25 37.74
N ASN A 453 -24.60 -28.44 38.19
CA ASN A 453 -23.20 -28.60 37.83
C ASN A 453 -22.55 -29.63 38.77
N ASP A 454 -22.79 -30.92 38.51
CA ASP A 454 -22.35 -32.02 39.38
C ASP A 454 -20.84 -32.02 39.64
N LYS A 455 -20.05 -31.57 38.65
CA LYS A 455 -18.60 -31.45 38.80
C LYS A 455 -18.22 -30.34 39.79
N ALA A 456 -18.91 -29.20 39.74
CA ALA A 456 -18.72 -28.12 40.70
C ALA A 456 -19.14 -28.55 42.10
N VAL A 457 -20.28 -29.24 42.23
CA VAL A 457 -20.76 -29.80 43.51
C VAL A 457 -19.70 -30.71 44.11
N ALA A 458 -19.18 -31.68 43.36
CA ALA A 458 -18.17 -32.61 43.83
C ALA A 458 -16.86 -31.93 44.28
N ILE A 459 -16.44 -30.85 43.60
CA ILE A 459 -15.24 -30.10 43.99
C ILE A 459 -15.48 -29.28 45.25
N LEU A 460 -16.60 -28.56 45.33
CA LEU A 460 -16.91 -27.65 46.42
C LEU A 460 -17.32 -28.36 47.71
N GLU A 461 -17.92 -29.56 47.64
CA GLU A 461 -18.21 -30.39 48.81
C GLU A 461 -16.97 -31.05 49.42
N ALA A 462 -15.87 -31.13 48.66
CA ALA A 462 -14.63 -31.76 49.10
C ALA A 462 -13.67 -30.79 49.82
N LEU A 463 -14.06 -29.51 49.96
CA LEU A 463 -13.34 -28.46 50.70
C LEU A 463 -13.81 -28.40 52.15
#